data_AF-A0A661RJL7-F1
#
_entry.id   AF-A0A661RJL7-F1
#
_cell.length_a   1.000
_cell.length_b   1.000
_cell.length_c   1.000
_cell.angle_alpha   90.00
_cell.angle_beta   90.00
_cell.angle_gamma   90.00
#
_symmetry.space_group_name_H-M   'P 1'
#
loop_
_entity.id
_entity.type
_entity.pdbx_description
1 polymer ?
#
loop_
_entity_poly.entity_id
_entity_poly.type
_entity_poly.pdbx_seq_one_letter_code
_entity_poly.pdbx_strand_id
1 'polypeptide(L)'
;MTINNNYLKILLVILTLFFTGPPSPADASLKEKDPSKDSGFLASQKASQAEKFLLIYYFDTNTDSAFKTSFDKQSRELKNKADTIRIDVKNPDESWLVDKFKVYNAPLPLVLVVAPNGAVTGSFMQSLPEDKLKSAIVSPATQQCLLAVQQRKLVFVCLQGKTTQNNDVALSGVQQFAKDPKYGKFTEIVVVDPSDKNETQLLSQLNANLKSSTATTILLSPNGQTIGKWEGATSKSDILKSLMSMKRSCGDPKCKDPVCPLPPAKKTIK
;
A
#
# COMPACT_ATOMS: atom_id res chain seq x y z
N MET A 1 -12.67 9.68 -3.34
CA MET A 1 -13.12 8.27 -3.32
C MET A 1 -11.88 7.41 -3.15
N THR A 2 -11.87 6.52 -2.16
CA THR A 2 -10.66 5.86 -1.62
C THR A 2 -10.62 4.41 -2.09
N ILE A 3 -9.45 3.91 -2.48
CA ILE A 3 -9.24 2.45 -2.59
C ILE A 3 -9.61 1.85 -1.23
N ASN A 4 -10.69 1.07 -1.22
CA ASN A 4 -11.42 0.43 -0.10
C ASN A 4 -10.96 0.79 1.34
N ASN A 5 -11.90 1.19 2.20
CA ASN A 5 -11.66 1.66 3.58
C ASN A 5 -10.84 0.68 4.47
N ASN A 6 -10.80 -0.61 4.11
CA ASN A 6 -9.92 -1.60 4.76
C ASN A 6 -8.43 -1.38 4.48
N TYR A 7 -8.03 -0.91 3.30
CA TYR A 7 -6.63 -0.57 3.00
C TYR A 7 -6.19 0.72 3.70
N LEU A 8 -7.11 1.68 3.86
CA LEU A 8 -6.86 2.88 4.64
C LEU A 8 -6.67 2.56 6.14
N LYS A 9 -7.41 1.57 6.67
CA LYS A 9 -7.17 1.02 8.02
C LYS A 9 -5.82 0.31 8.15
N ILE A 10 -5.37 -0.44 7.13
CA ILE A 10 -4.02 -1.03 7.07
C ILE A 10 -2.95 0.07 7.10
N LEU A 11 -3.16 1.17 6.37
CA LEU A 11 -2.27 2.35 6.39
C LEU A 11 -2.27 3.02 7.78
N LEU A 12 -3.42 3.06 8.47
CA LEU A 12 -3.57 3.70 9.78
C LEU A 12 -2.93 2.89 10.93
N VAL A 13 -2.98 1.56 10.88
CA VAL A 13 -2.29 0.68 11.84
C VAL A 13 -0.77 0.81 11.70
N ILE A 14 -0.28 0.87 10.45
CA ILE A 14 1.13 1.18 10.17
C ILE A 14 1.48 2.59 10.69
N LEU A 15 0.60 3.59 10.50
CA LEU A 15 0.81 4.98 10.92
C LEU A 15 0.86 5.16 12.45
N THR A 16 0.08 4.40 13.23
CA THR A 16 0.08 4.48 14.70
C THR A 16 1.32 3.88 15.36
N LEU A 17 2.15 3.15 14.62
CA LEU A 17 3.43 2.61 15.12
C LEU A 17 4.61 3.58 14.93
N PHE A 18 4.39 4.78 14.37
CA PHE A 18 5.44 5.77 14.05
C PHE A 18 5.64 6.92 15.08
N PHE A 19 5.00 6.88 16.24
CA PHE A 19 5.29 7.82 17.35
C PHE A 19 5.41 7.01 18.64
N THR A 20 6.55 6.95 19.32
CA THR A 20 7.14 8.05 20.09
C THR A 20 8.59 7.73 20.48
N GLY A 21 9.45 8.75 20.48
CA GLY A 21 10.72 8.75 21.20
C GLY A 21 11.95 9.10 20.35
N PRO A 22 12.72 10.17 20.67
CA PRO A 22 14.05 10.34 20.11
C PRO A 22 14.96 9.19 20.58
N PRO A 23 15.91 8.71 19.74
CA PRO A 23 16.83 7.66 20.15
C PRO A 23 17.70 8.16 21.31
N SER A 24 17.63 7.47 22.44
CA SER A 24 18.57 7.65 23.55
C SER A 24 19.95 7.18 23.10
N PRO A 25 21.02 8.00 23.26
CA PRO A 25 22.37 7.59 22.93
C PRO A 25 22.94 6.78 24.09
N ALA A 26 22.90 5.46 23.98
CA ALA A 26 23.75 4.57 24.76
C ALA A 26 24.17 3.38 23.90
N ASP A 27 25.48 3.24 23.76
CA ASP A 27 26.19 2.19 23.05
C ASP A 27 25.62 0.78 23.29
N ALA A 28 25.16 0.16 22.22
CA ALA A 28 25.29 -1.26 22.02
C ALA A 28 25.63 -1.49 20.56
N SER A 29 26.82 -2.02 20.31
CA SER A 29 27.26 -2.57 19.02
C SER A 29 26.20 -3.57 18.53
N LEU A 30 25.29 -3.11 17.67
CA LEU A 30 24.43 -3.98 16.89
C LEU A 30 25.34 -4.65 15.87
N LYS A 31 25.79 -5.87 16.15
CA LYS A 31 26.25 -6.78 15.11
C LYS A 31 25.16 -6.79 14.04
N GLU A 32 25.47 -6.27 12.87
CA GLU A 32 24.54 -6.28 11.73
C GLU A 32 24.22 -7.75 11.43
N LYS A 33 23.02 -8.17 11.84
CA LYS A 33 22.60 -9.57 11.75
C LYS A 33 22.44 -9.91 10.29
N ASP A 34 23.24 -10.85 9.80
CA ASP A 34 23.16 -11.34 8.42
C ASP A 34 21.73 -11.84 8.14
N PRO A 35 20.94 -11.13 7.33
CA PRO A 35 19.53 -11.46 7.12
C PRO A 35 19.37 -12.78 6.36
N SER A 36 20.42 -13.27 5.68
CA SER A 36 20.36 -14.53 4.94
C SER A 36 20.13 -15.78 5.80
N LYS A 37 20.29 -15.65 7.13
CA LYS A 37 20.05 -16.73 8.10
C LYS A 37 18.70 -16.62 8.82
N ASP A 38 17.97 -15.52 8.63
CA ASP A 38 16.66 -15.30 9.24
C ASP A 38 15.57 -16.06 8.46
N SER A 39 14.76 -16.84 9.17
CA SER A 39 13.71 -17.67 8.58
C SER A 39 12.64 -16.84 7.86
N GLY A 40 12.34 -15.64 8.39
CA GLY A 40 11.44 -14.65 7.83
C GLY A 40 11.95 -14.06 6.52
N PHE A 41 13.25 -13.72 6.47
CA PHE A 41 13.89 -13.26 5.24
C PHE A 41 13.82 -14.33 4.14
N LEU A 42 14.22 -15.56 4.46
CA LEU A 42 14.22 -16.69 3.51
C LEU A 42 12.81 -17.01 3.00
N ALA A 43 11.81 -17.02 3.89
CA ALA A 43 10.42 -17.23 3.50
C ALA A 43 9.90 -16.10 2.58
N SER A 44 10.24 -14.85 2.88
CA SER A 44 9.88 -13.70 2.03
C SER A 44 10.53 -13.80 0.65
N GLN A 45 11.80 -14.19 0.57
CA GLN A 45 12.50 -14.34 -0.71
C GLN A 45 11.87 -15.49 -1.53
N LYS A 46 11.64 -16.64 -0.91
CA LYS A 46 11.03 -17.80 -1.55
C LYS A 46 9.65 -17.49 -2.11
N ALA A 47 8.77 -16.88 -1.30
CA ALA A 47 7.42 -16.53 -1.74
C ALA A 47 7.43 -15.55 -2.92
N SER A 48 8.30 -14.53 -2.86
CA SER A 48 8.46 -13.55 -3.94
C SER A 48 8.96 -14.20 -5.24
N GLN A 49 9.99 -15.05 -5.17
CA GLN A 49 10.53 -15.78 -6.32
C GLN A 49 9.51 -16.75 -6.94
N ALA A 50 8.64 -17.33 -6.13
CA ALA A 50 7.57 -18.22 -6.58
C ALA A 50 6.29 -17.48 -7.01
N GLU A 51 6.29 -16.14 -7.05
CA GLU A 51 5.13 -15.29 -7.34
C GLU A 51 3.91 -15.58 -6.44
N LYS A 52 4.17 -15.99 -5.19
CA LYS A 52 3.15 -16.26 -4.18
C LYS A 52 3.06 -15.16 -3.15
N PHE A 53 1.86 -15.03 -2.58
CA PHE A 53 1.69 -14.25 -1.37
C PHE A 53 2.40 -14.92 -0.19
N LEU A 54 2.78 -14.13 0.81
CA LEU A 54 3.25 -14.62 2.10
C LEU A 54 2.24 -14.24 3.18
N LEU A 55 1.69 -15.23 3.86
CA LEU A 55 0.93 -15.04 5.09
C LEU A 55 1.87 -15.16 6.28
N ILE A 56 2.06 -14.05 6.99
CA ILE A 56 2.94 -13.98 8.16
C ILE A 56 2.06 -13.94 9.39
N TYR A 57 2.15 -14.99 10.21
CA TYR A 57 1.45 -15.07 11.48
C TYR A 57 2.38 -14.69 12.63
N TYR A 58 2.21 -13.48 13.16
CA TYR A 58 2.91 -13.01 14.35
C TYR A 58 2.15 -13.42 15.60
N PHE A 59 2.88 -13.99 16.56
CA PHE A 59 2.32 -14.52 17.78
C PHE A 59 3.27 -14.31 18.97
N ASP A 60 2.75 -14.52 20.17
CA ASP A 60 3.53 -14.61 21.41
C ASP A 60 3.01 -15.74 22.32
N THR A 61 3.54 -15.84 23.53
CA THR A 61 3.21 -16.89 24.51
C THR A 61 1.72 -17.00 24.89
N ASN A 62 0.88 -15.98 24.64
CA ASN A 62 -0.54 -15.94 25.03
C ASN A 62 -1.50 -16.09 23.83
N THR A 63 -1.13 -16.90 22.85
CA THR A 63 -1.87 -16.99 21.60
C THR A 63 -3.21 -17.73 21.74
N ASP A 64 -4.30 -17.09 21.29
CA ASP A 64 -5.62 -17.67 21.16
C ASP A 64 -5.62 -18.92 20.24
N SER A 65 -6.00 -20.07 20.80
CA SER A 65 -6.03 -21.36 20.10
C SER A 65 -7.02 -21.38 18.93
N ALA A 66 -8.12 -20.61 19.00
CA ALA A 66 -9.11 -20.51 17.93
C ALA A 66 -8.57 -19.72 16.74
N PHE A 67 -7.83 -18.63 17.00
CA PHE A 67 -7.19 -17.84 15.95
C PHE A 67 -6.11 -18.66 15.22
N LYS A 68 -5.26 -19.37 15.97
CA LYS A 68 -4.28 -20.31 15.41
C LYS A 68 -4.95 -21.38 14.54
N THR A 69 -6.02 -22.00 15.02
CA THR A 69 -6.76 -23.03 14.27
C THR A 69 -7.34 -22.48 12.96
N SER A 70 -7.89 -21.26 13.00
CA SER A 70 -8.41 -20.57 11.82
C SER A 70 -7.31 -20.28 10.80
N PHE A 71 -6.15 -19.82 11.26
CA PHE A 71 -4.97 -19.61 10.41
C PHE A 71 -4.51 -20.91 9.76
N ASP A 72 -4.40 -22.00 10.51
CA ASP A 72 -3.97 -23.30 10.00
C ASP A 72 -4.92 -23.85 8.92
N LYS A 73 -6.24 -23.69 9.15
CA LYS A 73 -7.27 -24.05 8.16
C LYS A 73 -7.09 -23.26 6.87
N GLN A 74 -7.05 -21.93 6.96
CA GLN A 74 -7.01 -21.06 5.78
C GLN A 74 -5.67 -21.13 5.04
N SER A 75 -4.56 -21.36 5.75
CA SER A 75 -3.26 -21.63 5.15
C SER A 75 -3.29 -22.84 4.23
N ARG A 76 -4.00 -23.92 4.62
CA ARG A 76 -4.15 -25.11 3.78
C ARG A 76 -4.98 -24.84 2.53
N GLU A 77 -6.04 -24.05 2.64
CA GLU A 77 -6.89 -23.67 1.51
C GLU A 77 -6.15 -22.78 0.49
N LEU A 78 -5.23 -21.94 0.98
CA LEU A 78 -4.48 -20.99 0.14
C LEU A 78 -3.10 -21.48 -0.31
N LYS A 79 -2.70 -22.72 -0.03
CA LYS A 79 -1.35 -23.26 -0.31
C LYS A 79 -0.82 -23.06 -1.74
N ASN A 80 -1.74 -22.99 -2.72
CA ASN A 80 -1.40 -22.78 -4.13
C ASN A 80 -1.16 -21.31 -4.48
N LYS A 81 -1.70 -20.38 -3.67
CA LYS A 81 -1.63 -18.93 -3.88
C LYS A 81 -0.69 -18.23 -2.90
N ALA A 82 -0.46 -18.84 -1.74
CA ALA A 82 0.35 -18.26 -0.69
C ALA A 82 1.18 -19.31 0.04
N ASP A 83 2.40 -18.92 0.39
CA ASP A 83 3.22 -19.58 1.38
C ASP A 83 2.95 -18.96 2.76
N THR A 84 3.27 -19.68 3.83
CA THR A 84 2.98 -19.22 5.19
C THR A 84 4.20 -19.35 6.10
N ILE A 85 4.33 -18.43 7.05
CA ILE A 85 5.33 -18.48 8.11
C ILE A 85 4.71 -18.01 9.42
N ARG A 86 5.21 -18.55 10.54
CA ARG A 86 4.88 -18.09 11.89
C ARG A 86 6.12 -17.45 12.48
N ILE A 87 5.95 -16.32 13.13
CA ILE A 87 7.01 -15.52 13.71
C ILE A 87 6.67 -15.27 15.18
N ASP A 88 7.50 -15.78 16.07
CA ASP A 88 7.48 -15.43 17.48
C ASP A 88 8.13 -14.06 17.64
N VAL A 89 7.34 -13.04 17.99
CA VAL A 89 7.84 -11.67 18.11
C VAL A 89 8.87 -11.51 19.23
N LYS A 90 8.94 -12.45 20.18
CA LYS A 90 9.90 -12.46 21.29
C LYS A 90 11.19 -13.19 20.93
N ASN A 91 11.23 -13.92 19.81
CA ASN A 91 12.43 -14.60 19.37
C ASN A 91 13.33 -13.64 18.56
N PRO A 92 14.51 -13.25 19.07
CA PRO A 92 15.40 -12.35 18.34
C PRO A 92 15.93 -12.96 17.03
N ASP A 93 15.88 -14.29 16.85
CA ASP A 93 16.27 -14.98 15.61
C ASP A 93 15.24 -14.92 14.49
N GLU A 94 14.06 -14.37 14.76
CA GLU A 94 12.98 -14.16 13.80
C GLU A 94 12.66 -12.66 13.63
N SER A 95 13.62 -11.78 13.97
CA SER A 95 13.40 -10.34 14.05
C SER A 95 13.26 -9.68 12.68
N TRP A 96 13.74 -10.25 11.58
CA TRP A 96 13.79 -9.53 10.31
C TRP A 96 12.40 -9.09 9.82
N LEU A 97 11.41 -9.98 9.88
CA LEU A 97 10.03 -9.64 9.51
C LEU A 97 9.40 -8.69 10.53
N VAL A 98 9.74 -8.85 11.81
CA VAL A 98 9.28 -7.95 12.88
C VAL A 98 9.78 -6.52 12.64
N ASP A 99 11.06 -6.39 12.31
CA ASP A 99 11.77 -5.13 12.06
C ASP A 99 11.31 -4.49 10.75
N LYS A 100 11.07 -5.30 9.71
CA LYS A 100 10.61 -4.85 8.39
C LYS A 100 9.20 -4.26 8.46
N PHE A 101 8.30 -4.90 9.19
CA PHE A 101 6.90 -4.49 9.29
C PHE A 101 6.56 -3.71 10.58
N LYS A 102 7.56 -3.46 11.44
CA LYS A 102 7.47 -2.66 12.67
C LYS A 102 6.39 -3.15 13.66
N VAL A 103 6.20 -4.46 13.76
CA VAL A 103 5.09 -5.06 14.54
C VAL A 103 5.33 -5.13 16.06
N TYR A 104 6.38 -4.52 16.60
CA TYR A 104 6.74 -4.61 18.03
C TYR A 104 5.60 -4.28 19.01
N ASN A 105 4.74 -3.32 18.65
CA ASN A 105 3.61 -2.87 19.47
C ASN A 105 2.26 -3.21 18.83
N ALA A 106 2.22 -4.10 17.85
CA ALA A 106 0.98 -4.50 17.22
C ALA A 106 0.16 -5.41 18.17
N PRO A 107 -1.18 -5.32 18.19
CA PRO A 107 -2.01 -6.28 18.89
C PRO A 107 -1.78 -7.69 18.35
N LEU A 108 -1.38 -8.61 19.22
CA LEU A 108 -1.20 -10.02 18.89
C LEU A 108 -2.40 -10.85 19.35
N PRO A 109 -2.75 -11.94 18.65
CA PRO A 109 -2.17 -12.42 17.39
C PRO A 109 -2.46 -11.52 16.16
N LEU A 110 -1.51 -11.48 15.21
CA LEU A 110 -1.61 -10.71 13.96
C LEU A 110 -1.25 -11.57 12.74
N VAL A 111 -2.06 -11.49 11.68
CA VAL A 111 -1.70 -12.02 10.35
C VAL A 111 -1.55 -10.88 9.36
N LEU A 112 -0.37 -10.76 8.76
CA LEU A 112 -0.14 -9.91 7.59
C LEU A 112 -0.18 -10.74 6.31
N VAL A 113 -0.79 -10.20 5.28
CA VAL A 113 -0.77 -10.75 3.92
C VAL A 113 0.12 -9.85 3.07
N VAL A 114 1.19 -10.43 2.52
CA VAL A 114 2.19 -9.72 1.74
C VAL A 114 2.20 -10.26 0.32
N ALA A 115 2.05 -9.39 -0.68
CA ALA A 115 2.12 -9.73 -2.09
C ALA A 115 3.55 -10.08 -2.53
N PRO A 116 3.73 -10.77 -3.67
CA PRO A 116 5.06 -11.09 -4.21
C PRO A 116 5.97 -9.88 -4.40
N ASN A 117 5.40 -8.71 -4.69
CA ASN A 117 6.13 -7.45 -4.84
C ASN A 117 6.45 -6.75 -3.49
N GLY A 118 6.08 -7.36 -2.36
CA GLY A 118 6.28 -6.83 -1.01
C GLY A 118 5.18 -5.91 -0.49
N ALA A 119 4.11 -5.64 -1.26
CA ALA A 119 2.98 -4.83 -0.77
C ALA A 119 2.22 -5.56 0.34
N VAL A 120 1.86 -4.86 1.42
CA VAL A 120 0.93 -5.40 2.43
C VAL A 120 -0.50 -5.27 1.91
N THR A 121 -1.20 -6.37 1.71
CA THR A 121 -2.54 -6.38 1.12
C THR A 121 -3.63 -6.76 2.13
N GLY A 122 -3.25 -7.22 3.31
CA GLY A 122 -4.17 -7.57 4.38
C GLY A 122 -3.50 -7.51 5.75
N SER A 123 -4.29 -7.17 6.77
CA SER A 123 -3.89 -7.20 8.17
C SER A 123 -5.08 -7.66 9.01
N PHE A 124 -4.89 -8.72 9.79
CA PHE A 124 -5.96 -9.36 10.56
C PHE A 124 -5.53 -9.54 12.00
N MET A 125 -6.27 -8.95 12.92
CA MET A 125 -6.06 -9.03 14.36
C MET A 125 -7.31 -9.63 15.00
N GLN A 126 -7.14 -10.48 16.02
CA GLN A 126 -8.21 -11.10 16.82
C GLN A 126 -9.20 -12.03 16.08
N SER A 127 -9.47 -11.80 14.80
CA SER A 127 -10.27 -12.67 13.93
C SER A 127 -9.68 -12.74 12.53
N LEU A 128 -9.90 -13.86 11.86
CA LEU A 128 -9.41 -14.12 10.51
C LEU A 128 -10.58 -14.54 9.60
N PRO A 129 -11.45 -13.61 9.18
CA PRO A 129 -12.59 -13.92 8.34
C PRO A 129 -12.16 -14.37 6.93
N GLU A 130 -12.69 -15.51 6.49
CA GLU A 130 -12.26 -16.21 5.27
C GLU A 130 -12.49 -15.37 3.99
N ASP A 131 -13.62 -14.67 3.90
CA ASP A 131 -13.93 -13.78 2.77
C ASP A 131 -12.92 -12.65 2.65
N LYS A 132 -12.53 -12.05 3.79
CA LYS A 132 -11.58 -10.95 3.81
C LYS A 132 -10.17 -11.43 3.50
N LEU A 133 -9.75 -12.57 4.03
CA LEU A 133 -8.44 -13.12 3.70
C LEU A 133 -8.34 -13.43 2.20
N LYS A 134 -9.36 -14.06 1.61
CA LYS A 134 -9.41 -14.30 0.16
C LYS A 134 -9.35 -12.98 -0.63
N SER A 135 -10.05 -11.94 -0.16
CA SER A 135 -10.02 -10.62 -0.80
C SER A 135 -8.69 -9.87 -0.69
N ALA A 136 -7.80 -10.30 0.23
CA ALA A 136 -6.43 -9.76 0.36
C ALA A 136 -5.46 -10.37 -0.68
N ILE A 137 -5.86 -11.43 -1.39
CA ILE A 137 -5.11 -11.97 -2.53
C ILE A 137 -5.52 -11.17 -3.77
N VAL A 138 -4.78 -10.10 -4.05
CA VAL A 138 -5.12 -9.11 -5.07
C VAL A 138 -4.36 -9.29 -6.38
N SER A 139 -4.88 -8.69 -7.45
CA SER A 139 -4.32 -8.71 -8.79
C SER A 139 -2.99 -7.93 -8.92
N PRO A 140 -2.13 -8.25 -9.90
CA PRO A 140 -0.81 -7.61 -10.05
C PRO A 140 -0.83 -6.08 -10.07
N ALA A 141 -1.75 -5.44 -10.82
CA ALA A 141 -1.80 -3.98 -10.86
C ALA A 141 -2.26 -3.39 -9.51
N THR A 142 -3.16 -4.08 -8.80
CA THR A 142 -3.52 -3.71 -7.42
C THR A 142 -2.31 -3.78 -6.50
N GLN A 143 -1.49 -4.84 -6.62
CA GLN A 143 -0.26 -4.98 -5.82
C GLN A 143 0.69 -3.81 -6.07
N GLN A 144 0.89 -3.40 -7.33
CA GLN A 144 1.74 -2.25 -7.68
C GLN A 144 1.20 -0.94 -7.12
N CYS A 145 -0.11 -0.71 -7.25
CA CYS A 145 -0.76 0.48 -6.68
C CYS A 145 -0.57 0.53 -5.15
N LEU A 146 -0.80 -0.59 -4.46
CA LEU A 146 -0.67 -0.68 -3.00
C LEU A 146 0.77 -0.46 -2.55
N LEU A 147 1.75 -1.06 -3.22
CA LEU A 147 3.17 -0.84 -2.90
C LEU A 147 3.54 0.63 -3.02
N ALA A 148 3.15 1.28 -4.12
CA ALA A 148 3.46 2.67 -4.36
C ALA A 148 2.79 3.61 -3.33
N VAL A 149 1.54 3.34 -2.96
CA VAL A 149 0.84 4.07 -1.88
C VAL A 149 1.56 3.87 -0.54
N GLN A 150 1.99 2.65 -0.20
CA GLN A 150 2.75 2.36 1.02
C GLN A 150 4.12 3.05 1.03
N GLN A 151 4.74 3.23 -0.15
CA GLN A 151 5.95 4.02 -0.35
C GLN A 151 5.70 5.54 -0.43
N ARG A 152 4.46 5.99 -0.20
CA ARG A 152 4.05 7.40 -0.22
C ARG A 152 4.25 8.09 -1.57
N LYS A 153 4.11 7.35 -2.67
CA LYS A 153 4.19 7.86 -4.04
C LYS A 153 2.82 8.32 -4.55
N LEU A 154 2.84 9.23 -5.52
CA LEU A 154 1.76 9.45 -6.47
C LEU A 154 1.68 8.26 -7.41
N VAL A 155 0.48 7.76 -7.68
CA VAL A 155 0.28 6.61 -8.56
C VAL A 155 -0.59 7.02 -9.73
N PHE A 156 -0.06 6.93 -10.94
CA PHE A 156 -0.85 7.05 -12.17
C PHE A 156 -1.30 5.67 -12.60
N VAL A 157 -2.60 5.42 -12.55
CA VAL A 157 -3.22 4.23 -13.13
C VAL A 157 -3.65 4.60 -14.55
N CYS A 158 -2.89 4.15 -15.54
CA CYS A 158 -3.12 4.39 -16.96
C CYS A 158 -3.91 3.21 -17.54
N LEU A 159 -5.21 3.41 -17.75
CA LEU A 159 -6.12 2.46 -18.34
C LEU A 159 -5.97 2.50 -19.86
N GLN A 160 -5.21 1.56 -20.40
CA GLN A 160 -4.89 1.48 -21.82
C GLN A 160 -4.55 0.04 -22.22
N GLY A 161 -5.00 -0.36 -23.40
CA GLY A 161 -4.79 -1.68 -23.98
C GLY A 161 -4.95 -1.63 -25.50
N LYS A 162 -5.08 -2.80 -26.13
CA LYS A 162 -5.22 -2.89 -27.60
C LYS A 162 -6.51 -2.25 -28.14
N THR A 163 -7.53 -2.16 -27.30
CA THR A 163 -8.87 -1.68 -27.68
C THR A 163 -9.08 -0.19 -27.40
N THR A 164 -8.13 0.47 -26.74
CA THR A 164 -8.23 1.89 -26.40
C THR A 164 -7.50 2.77 -27.41
N GLN A 165 -8.11 3.90 -27.73
CA GLN A 165 -7.56 4.96 -28.56
C GLN A 165 -6.77 5.95 -27.69
N ASN A 166 -5.88 6.71 -28.32
CA ASN A 166 -5.11 7.78 -27.67
C ASN A 166 -4.13 7.33 -26.57
N ASN A 167 -3.70 6.06 -26.57
CA ASN A 167 -2.77 5.50 -25.58
C ASN A 167 -1.48 6.32 -25.44
N ASP A 168 -0.81 6.60 -26.56
CA ASP A 168 0.49 7.28 -26.54
C ASP A 168 0.39 8.71 -26.02
N VAL A 169 -0.66 9.44 -26.42
CA VAL A 169 -0.87 10.83 -25.99
C VAL A 169 -1.34 10.91 -24.54
N ALA A 170 -2.10 9.92 -24.05
CA ALA A 170 -2.47 9.83 -22.64
C ALA A 170 -1.23 9.55 -21.77
N LEU A 171 -0.37 8.62 -22.19
CA LEU A 171 0.82 8.22 -21.44
C LEU A 171 1.93 9.29 -21.48
N SER A 172 2.07 10.03 -22.58
CA SER A 172 3.15 11.01 -22.77
C SER A 172 3.17 12.08 -21.66
N GLY A 173 2.03 12.66 -21.28
CA GLY A 173 2.00 13.67 -20.21
C GLY A 173 2.33 13.10 -18.84
N VAL A 174 1.95 11.84 -18.57
CA VAL A 174 2.31 11.13 -17.34
C VAL A 174 3.81 10.88 -17.29
N GLN A 175 4.41 10.43 -18.40
CA GLN A 175 5.85 10.23 -18.49
C GLN A 175 6.63 11.55 -18.36
N GLN A 176 6.13 12.65 -18.94
CA GLN A 176 6.73 13.97 -18.75
C GLN A 176 6.66 14.44 -17.29
N PHE A 177 5.57 14.13 -16.60
CA PHE A 177 5.46 14.39 -15.16
C PHE A 177 6.44 13.54 -14.35
N ALA A 178 6.53 12.23 -14.63
CA ALA A 178 7.45 11.31 -13.95
C ALA A 178 8.93 11.60 -14.25
N LYS A 179 9.25 12.28 -15.36
CA LYS A 179 10.61 12.77 -15.66
C LYS A 179 10.96 14.08 -14.96
N ASP A 180 9.98 14.76 -14.35
CA ASP A 180 10.25 16.00 -13.62
C ASP A 180 11.09 15.69 -12.36
N PRO A 181 12.26 16.32 -12.16
CA PRO A 181 13.12 16.06 -11.01
C PRO A 181 12.43 16.26 -9.65
N LYS A 182 11.41 17.12 -9.58
CA LYS A 182 10.64 17.40 -8.37
C LYS A 182 9.67 16.29 -8.00
N TYR A 183 9.16 15.55 -8.99
CA TYR A 183 8.05 14.60 -8.81
C TYR A 183 8.43 13.16 -9.12
N GLY A 184 9.41 12.92 -9.98
CA GLY A 184 9.74 11.60 -10.51
C GLY A 184 10.06 10.56 -9.46
N LYS A 185 10.87 10.92 -8.45
CA LYS A 185 11.19 10.01 -7.32
C LYS A 185 9.97 9.58 -6.50
N PHE A 186 8.89 10.34 -6.58
CA PHE A 186 7.65 10.12 -5.85
C PHE A 186 6.50 9.72 -6.77
N THR A 187 6.79 9.22 -7.97
CA THR A 187 5.78 8.85 -8.97
C THR A 187 5.93 7.39 -9.37
N GLU A 188 4.82 6.67 -9.38
CA GLU A 188 4.69 5.34 -9.96
C GLU A 188 3.68 5.38 -11.11
N ILE A 189 3.97 4.66 -12.19
CA ILE A 189 3.05 4.51 -13.33
C ILE A 189 2.66 3.04 -13.42
N VAL A 190 1.35 2.77 -13.30
CA VAL A 190 0.76 1.45 -13.40
C VAL A 190 -0.13 1.42 -14.63
N VAL A 191 0.28 0.65 -15.65
CA VAL A 191 -0.49 0.48 -16.88
C VAL A 191 -1.41 -0.73 -16.72
N VAL A 192 -2.70 -0.56 -17.00
CA VAL A 192 -3.72 -1.60 -16.83
C VAL A 192 -4.54 -1.71 -18.11
N ASP A 193 -4.65 -2.92 -18.66
CA ASP A 193 -5.57 -3.19 -19.76
C ASP A 193 -7.01 -3.23 -19.21
N PRO A 194 -7.93 -2.37 -19.69
CA PRO A 194 -9.32 -2.38 -19.23
C PRO A 194 -10.06 -3.69 -19.49
N SER A 195 -9.55 -4.55 -20.38
CA SER A 195 -10.10 -5.86 -20.71
C SER A 195 -9.54 -7.01 -19.87
N ASP A 196 -8.53 -6.77 -19.02
CA ASP A 196 -7.98 -7.79 -18.14
C ASP A 196 -8.97 -8.14 -17.02
N LYS A 197 -9.48 -9.38 -17.07
CA LYS A 197 -10.45 -9.89 -16.10
C LYS A 197 -9.87 -9.99 -14.69
N ASN A 198 -8.56 -10.15 -14.54
CA ASN A 198 -7.91 -10.20 -13.23
C ASN A 198 -7.99 -8.84 -12.50
N GLU A 199 -8.09 -7.74 -13.26
CA GLU A 199 -8.05 -6.38 -12.73
C GLU A 199 -9.45 -5.78 -12.49
N THR A 200 -10.51 -6.56 -12.72
CA THR A 200 -11.90 -6.10 -12.57
C THR A 200 -12.19 -5.43 -11.23
N GLN A 201 -11.63 -5.97 -10.14
CA GLN A 201 -11.82 -5.41 -8.80
C GLN A 201 -11.16 -4.03 -8.67
N LEU A 202 -9.92 -3.86 -9.16
CA LEU A 202 -9.23 -2.58 -9.18
C LEU A 202 -10.01 -1.55 -9.98
N LEU A 203 -10.41 -1.93 -11.20
CA LEU A 203 -11.13 -1.07 -12.13
C LEU A 203 -12.47 -0.61 -11.56
N SER A 204 -13.19 -1.50 -10.88
CA SER A 204 -14.42 -1.19 -10.16
C SER A 204 -14.17 -0.20 -9.01
N GLN A 205 -13.13 -0.43 -8.19
CA GLN A 205 -12.77 0.47 -7.09
C GLN A 205 -12.38 1.88 -7.56
N LEU A 206 -11.79 1.98 -8.76
CA LEU A 206 -11.43 3.26 -9.38
C LEU A 206 -12.58 3.92 -10.15
N ASN A 207 -13.76 3.28 -10.22
CA ASN A 207 -14.87 3.67 -11.09
C ASN A 207 -14.40 3.95 -12.52
N ALA A 208 -13.61 3.02 -13.05
CA ALA A 208 -13.16 3.04 -14.43
C ALA A 208 -14.36 2.89 -15.37
N ASN A 209 -14.38 3.67 -16.46
CA ASN A 209 -15.38 3.49 -17.51
C ASN A 209 -14.88 2.43 -18.49
N LEU A 210 -15.26 1.17 -18.23
CA LEU A 210 -14.84 0.03 -19.05
C LEU A 210 -15.46 0.01 -20.46
N LYS A 211 -16.46 0.86 -20.71
CA LYS A 211 -17.08 1.01 -22.03
C LYS A 211 -16.39 2.08 -22.88
N SER A 212 -15.51 2.88 -22.28
CA SER A 212 -14.78 3.90 -23.02
C SER A 212 -13.83 3.24 -24.01
N SER A 213 -13.89 3.70 -25.27
CA SER A 213 -12.89 3.36 -26.28
C SER A 213 -11.62 4.21 -26.15
N THR A 214 -11.53 5.09 -25.15
CA THR A 214 -10.41 6.04 -25.00
C THR A 214 -9.59 5.72 -23.75
N ALA A 215 -8.26 5.82 -23.88
CA ALA A 215 -7.34 5.70 -22.76
C ALA A 215 -7.73 6.64 -21.61
N THR A 216 -7.62 6.16 -20.36
CA THR A 216 -7.97 6.96 -19.19
C THR A 216 -6.82 6.98 -18.20
N THR A 217 -6.40 8.17 -17.77
CA THR A 217 -5.41 8.34 -16.71
C THR A 217 -6.11 8.67 -15.40
N ILE A 218 -5.87 7.88 -14.35
CA ILE A 218 -6.36 8.13 -13.00
C ILE A 218 -5.15 8.41 -12.11
N LEU A 219 -5.17 9.51 -11.37
CA LEU A 219 -4.11 9.86 -10.42
C LEU A 219 -4.58 9.59 -8.99
N LEU A 220 -3.77 8.82 -8.26
CA LEU A 220 -3.93 8.55 -6.85
C LEU A 220 -2.89 9.34 -6.04
N SER A 221 -3.33 9.90 -4.91
CA SER A 221 -2.45 10.50 -3.91
C SER A 221 -1.69 9.45 -3.09
N PRO A 222 -0.66 9.86 -2.33
CA PRO A 222 0.09 8.98 -1.42
C PRO A 222 -0.72 8.28 -0.31
N ASN A 223 -2.01 8.59 -0.18
CA ASN A 223 -2.94 7.93 0.74
C ASN A 223 -3.99 7.07 0.00
N GLY A 224 -3.82 6.84 -1.30
CA GLY A 224 -4.69 5.98 -2.11
C GLY A 224 -6.04 6.60 -2.49
N GLN A 225 -6.19 7.92 -2.39
CA GLN A 225 -7.39 8.62 -2.85
C GLN A 225 -7.25 9.03 -4.31
N THR A 226 -8.32 8.96 -5.10
CA THR A 226 -8.33 9.52 -6.45
C THR A 226 -8.38 11.05 -6.40
N ILE A 227 -7.44 11.70 -7.09
CA ILE A 227 -7.26 13.16 -7.10
C ILE A 227 -7.38 13.78 -8.50
N GLY A 228 -7.41 12.94 -9.53
CA GLY A 228 -7.64 13.34 -10.90
C GLY A 228 -8.01 12.15 -11.78
N LYS A 229 -8.80 12.42 -12.81
CA LYS A 229 -9.17 11.46 -13.86
C LYS A 229 -9.27 12.23 -15.17
N TRP A 230 -8.60 11.73 -16.21
CA TRP A 230 -8.57 12.34 -17.54
C TRP A 230 -8.79 11.26 -18.59
N GLU A 231 -9.67 11.54 -19.55
CA GLU A 231 -9.88 10.68 -20.71
C GLU A 231 -9.11 11.28 -21.91
N GLY A 232 -8.37 10.44 -22.63
CA GLY A 232 -7.55 10.84 -23.76
C GLY A 232 -6.26 11.56 -23.35
N ALA A 233 -5.91 12.60 -24.10
CA ALA A 233 -4.66 13.33 -23.91
C ALA A 233 -4.57 13.91 -22.49
N THR A 234 -3.53 13.52 -21.76
CA THR A 234 -3.25 14.04 -20.42
C THR A 234 -2.04 14.95 -20.51
N SER A 235 -2.14 16.20 -20.02
CA SER A 235 -1.01 17.14 -20.01
C SER A 235 -0.40 17.27 -18.62
N LYS A 236 0.91 17.55 -18.55
CA LYS A 236 1.60 17.85 -17.29
C LYS A 236 0.95 19.03 -16.55
N SER A 237 0.48 20.05 -17.28
CA SER A 237 -0.21 21.19 -16.68
C SER A 237 -1.51 20.81 -15.99
N ASP A 238 -2.29 19.91 -16.56
CA ASP A 238 -3.57 19.50 -15.95
C ASP A 238 -3.35 18.64 -14.72
N ILE A 239 -2.33 17.77 -14.74
CA ILE A 239 -1.86 17.02 -13.57
C ILE A 239 -1.48 17.99 -12.43
N LEU A 240 -0.67 19.01 -12.74
CA LEU A 240 -0.23 20.00 -11.73
C LEU A 240 -1.40 20.81 -11.15
N LYS A 241 -2.38 21.19 -11.97
CA LYS A 241 -3.59 21.88 -11.49
C LYS A 241 -4.35 21.02 -10.47
N SER A 242 -4.55 19.73 -10.74
CA SER A 242 -5.21 18.81 -9.80
C SER A 242 -4.41 18.60 -8.51
N LEU A 243 -3.08 18.56 -8.58
CA LEU A 243 -2.24 18.50 -7.38
C LEU A 243 -2.33 19.79 -6.54
N MET A 244 -2.41 20.95 -7.18
CA MET A 244 -2.49 22.25 -6.49
C MET A 244 -3.87 22.50 -5.86
N SER A 245 -4.96 21.99 -6.44
CA SER A 245 -6.30 22.15 -5.86
C SER A 245 -6.42 21.47 -4.50
N MET A 246 -5.71 20.36 -4.28
CA MET A 246 -5.68 19.67 -2.99
C MET A 246 -4.94 20.43 -1.89
N LYS A 247 -3.89 21.19 -2.22
CA LYS A 247 -3.16 22.00 -1.24
C LYS A 247 -4.03 23.08 -0.59
N ARG A 248 -5.14 23.46 -1.23
CA ARG A 248 -6.05 24.50 -0.72
C ARG A 248 -6.98 24.01 0.40
N SER A 249 -7.07 22.70 0.65
CA SER A 249 -7.89 22.18 1.74
C SER A 249 -7.27 22.37 3.14
N CYS A 250 -5.98 22.71 3.23
CA CYS A 250 -5.29 22.96 4.51
C CYS A 250 -5.14 24.47 4.82
N GLY A 251 -5.87 25.34 4.12
CA GLY A 251 -5.87 26.80 4.33
C GLY A 251 -7.26 27.40 4.58
N ASP A 252 -8.30 26.58 4.65
CA ASP A 252 -9.65 27.04 4.99
C ASP A 252 -9.78 27.10 6.52
N PRO A 253 -10.07 28.27 7.13
CA PRO A 253 -10.30 28.38 8.57
C PRO A 253 -11.48 27.54 9.08
N LYS A 254 -12.25 26.90 8.19
CA LYS A 254 -13.32 25.95 8.53
C LYS A 254 -12.89 24.47 8.50
N CYS A 255 -11.62 24.15 8.27
CA CYS A 255 -11.12 22.78 8.31
C CYS A 255 -11.25 22.22 9.75
N LYS A 256 -12.17 21.26 9.95
CA LYS A 256 -12.43 20.57 11.23
C LYS A 256 -11.67 19.25 11.37
N ASP A 257 -10.54 19.08 10.70
CA ASP A 257 -9.70 17.91 10.87
C ASP A 257 -8.72 18.10 12.03
N PRO A 258 -8.70 17.22 13.04
CA PRO A 258 -7.89 17.37 14.26
C PRO A 258 -6.36 17.24 14.04
N VAL A 259 -5.91 17.07 12.78
CA VAL A 259 -4.51 16.82 12.42
C VAL A 259 -3.93 17.96 11.57
N CYS A 260 -4.70 18.99 11.22
CA CYS A 260 -4.15 20.15 10.51
C CYS A 260 -3.48 21.13 11.49
N PRO A 261 -2.18 21.45 11.33
CA PRO A 261 -1.56 22.53 12.10
C PRO A 261 -2.20 23.85 11.67
N LEU A 262 -2.81 24.55 12.63
CA LEU A 262 -3.38 25.87 12.40
C LEU A 262 -2.29 26.81 11.87
N PRO A 263 -2.55 27.59 10.80
CA PRO A 263 -1.59 28.58 10.34
C PRO A 263 -1.32 29.60 11.47
N PRO A 264 -0.07 30.06 11.65
CA PRO A 264 0.26 31.01 12.71
C PRO A 264 -0.54 32.30 12.52
N ALA A 265 -1.16 32.77 13.60
CA ALA A 265 -1.95 33.98 13.61
C ALA A 265 -1.13 35.16 13.03
N LYS A 266 -1.69 35.83 12.01
CA LYS A 266 -1.11 37.09 11.51
C LYS A 266 -1.03 38.08 12.66
N LYS A 267 0.19 38.45 13.06
CA LYS A 267 0.39 39.62 13.93
C LYS A 267 -0.05 40.86 13.17
N THR A 268 -1.15 41.45 13.61
CA THR A 268 -1.56 42.79 13.20
C THR A 268 -0.55 43.75 13.82
N ILE A 269 0.37 44.27 13.00
CA ILE A 269 1.19 45.42 13.39
C ILE A 269 0.27 46.63 13.26
N LYS A 270 -0.08 47.23 14.40
CA LYS A 270 -0.67 48.56 14.48
C LYS A 270 0.45 49.59 14.47
#